data_AF-A0A7S3X2X6-F1
#
_entry.id   AF-A0A7S3X2X6-F1
#
_cell.length_a   1.000
_cell.length_b   1.000
_cell.length_c   1.000
_cell.angle_alpha   90.00
_cell.angle_beta   90.00
_cell.angle_gamma   90.00
#
_symmetry.space_group_name_H-M   'P 1'
#
loop_
_entity.id
_entity.type
_entity.pdbx_description
1 polymer ?
#
loop_
_entity_poly.entity_id
_entity_poly.type
_entity_poly.pdbx_seq_one_letter_code
_entity_poly.pdbx_strand_id
1 'polypeptide(L)'
;HEYGPQVARLQRAVELATHASERLAAGGVAANSGGGAAAGASAVPPAVLKALEEAVSTIRAAEATASKYNMNVYHERVPPISTLASPAPKAIVKPMTPTPLALPAASNDYSDAASA
;
A
#
# COMPACT_ATOMS: atom_id res chain seq x y z
N HIS A 1 -11.33 -26.96 1.64
CA HIS A 1 -11.74 -25.65 2.19
C HIS A 1 -10.97 -25.45 3.49
N GLU A 2 -10.47 -24.24 3.76
CA GLU A 2 -9.69 -23.92 4.96
C GLU A 2 -10.35 -22.71 5.67
N TYR A 3 -11.59 -22.88 6.12
CA TYR A 3 -12.34 -21.79 6.77
C TYR A 3 -11.72 -21.35 8.10
N GLY A 4 -11.12 -22.28 8.87
CA GLY A 4 -10.41 -21.94 10.11
C GLY A 4 -9.20 -21.01 9.85
N PRO A 5 -8.24 -21.42 9.00
CA PRO A 5 -7.12 -20.56 8.58
C PRO A 5 -7.56 -19.28 7.87
N GLN A 6 -8.64 -19.31 7.09
CA GLN A 6 -9.17 -18.12 6.42
C GLN A 6 -9.67 -17.08 7.42
N VAL A 7 -10.41 -17.49 8.46
CA VAL A 7 -10.84 -16.60 9.54
C VAL A 7 -9.63 -15.96 10.21
N ALA A 8 -8.61 -16.73 10.55
CA ALA A 8 -7.39 -16.20 11.18
C ALA A 8 -6.67 -15.16 10.28
N ARG A 9 -6.57 -15.43 8.96
CA ARG A 9 -5.98 -14.48 8.00
C ARG A 9 -6.79 -13.18 7.90
N LEU A 10 -8.12 -13.28 7.91
CA LEU A 10 -9.01 -12.12 7.86
C LEU A 10 -8.95 -11.30 9.16
N GLN A 11 -8.88 -11.95 10.33
CA GLN A 11 -8.66 -11.27 11.61
C GLN A 11 -7.35 -10.50 11.63
N ARG A 12 -6.25 -11.12 11.17
CA ARG A 12 -4.96 -10.43 10.98
C ARG A 12 -5.07 -9.23 10.04
N ALA A 13 -5.85 -9.36 8.96
CA ALA A 13 -6.05 -8.26 8.01
C ALA A 13 -6.82 -7.09 8.65
N VAL A 14 -7.83 -7.36 9.50
CA VAL A 14 -8.54 -6.32 10.26
C VAL A 14 -7.60 -5.60 11.23
N GLU A 15 -6.75 -6.32 11.96
CA GLU A 15 -5.76 -5.73 12.87
C GLU A 15 -4.79 -4.80 12.12
N LEU A 16 -4.23 -5.26 11.00
CA LEU A 16 -3.31 -4.47 10.18
C LEU A 16 -3.98 -3.24 9.59
N ALA A 17 -5.22 -3.37 9.12
CA ALA A 17 -5.96 -2.24 8.55
C ALA A 17 -6.33 -1.20 9.62
N THR A 18 -6.67 -1.65 10.83
CA THR A 18 -6.94 -0.75 11.98
C THR A 18 -5.69 0.02 12.38
N HIS A 19 -4.54 -0.66 12.49
CA HIS A 19 -3.26 0.00 12.74
C HIS A 19 -2.83 0.96 11.62
N ALA A 20 -3.12 0.64 10.36
CA ALA A 20 -2.87 1.54 9.25
C ALA A 20 -3.71 2.82 9.37
N SER A 21 -4.99 2.71 9.74
CA SER A 21 -5.87 3.85 10.00
C SER A 21 -5.37 4.73 11.13
N GLU A 22 -4.94 4.14 12.25
CA GLU A 22 -4.36 4.85 13.39
C GLU A 22 -3.09 5.62 13.00
N ARG A 23 -2.20 4.99 12.22
CA ARG A 23 -0.97 5.62 11.73
C ARG A 23 -1.26 6.76 10.76
N LEU A 24 -2.26 6.61 9.89
CA LEU A 24 -2.67 7.67 8.98
C LEU A 24 -3.33 8.83 9.72
N ALA A 25 -4.11 8.56 10.78
CA ALA A 25 -4.64 9.59 11.65
C ALA A 25 -3.51 10.35 12.38
N ALA A 26 -2.54 9.64 12.97
CA ALA A 26 -1.40 10.25 13.65
C ALA A 26 -0.50 11.05 12.68
N GLY A 27 -0.17 10.48 11.51
CA GLY A 27 0.65 11.13 10.48
C GLY A 27 -0.06 12.29 9.79
N GLY A 28 -1.37 12.20 9.59
CA GLY A 28 -2.22 13.28 9.08
C GLY A 28 -2.36 14.44 10.05
N VAL A 29 -2.41 14.18 11.36
CA VAL A 29 -2.41 15.22 12.40
C VAL A 29 -1.05 15.92 12.50
N ALA A 30 0.07 15.19 12.36
CA ALA A 30 1.42 15.77 12.31
C ALA A 30 1.64 16.68 11.09
N ALA A 31 1.06 16.35 9.93
CA ALA A 31 1.11 17.19 8.73
C ALA A 31 0.24 18.47 8.86
N ASN A 32 -0.79 18.45 9.72
CA ASN A 32 -1.75 19.55 9.89
C ASN A 32 -1.50 20.43 11.14
N SER A 33 -0.50 20.10 11.97
CA SER A 33 -0.13 20.89 13.14
C SER A 33 1.06 21.78 12.80
N GLY A 34 0.78 23.08 12.55
CA GLY A 34 1.73 24.07 12.03
C GLY A 34 3.07 24.12 12.75
N GLY A 35 4.10 23.55 12.12
CA GLY A 35 5.47 23.52 12.64
C GLY A 35 6.47 23.01 11.61
N GLY A 36 6.59 23.70 10.46
CA GLY A 36 7.77 23.66 9.60
C GLY A 36 8.26 22.29 9.12
N ALA A 37 7.40 21.48 8.48
CA ALA A 37 7.89 20.41 7.62
C ALA A 37 8.14 20.97 6.22
N ALA A 38 9.34 20.73 5.68
CA ALA A 38 9.74 21.12 4.33
C ALA A 38 8.65 20.84 3.29
N ALA A 39 8.58 21.69 2.26
CA ALA A 39 7.53 21.85 1.24
C ALA A 39 7.18 20.61 0.35
N GLY A 40 7.04 19.43 0.95
CA GLY A 40 6.55 18.20 0.34
C GLY A 40 5.75 17.31 1.31
N ALA A 41 5.45 17.79 2.53
CA ALA A 41 4.66 17.07 3.52
C ALA A 41 3.17 17.05 3.13
N SER A 42 2.84 16.11 2.25
CA SER A 42 1.48 15.88 1.77
C SER A 42 0.59 15.41 2.92
N ALA A 43 -0.41 16.22 3.27
CA ALA A 43 -1.59 15.72 3.97
C ALA A 43 -2.08 14.44 3.26
N VAL A 44 -2.47 13.42 4.05
CA VAL A 44 -2.99 12.16 3.51
C VAL A 44 -4.15 12.49 2.55
N PRO A 45 -4.06 12.11 1.26
CA PRO A 45 -5.11 12.46 0.31
C PRO A 45 -6.45 11.85 0.74
N PRO A 46 -7.58 12.57 0.57
CA PRO A 46 -8.91 12.06 0.96
C PRO A 46 -9.27 10.76 0.22
N ALA A 47 -8.74 10.57 -1.00
CA ALA A 47 -8.88 9.33 -1.74
C ALA A 47 -8.25 8.12 -1.03
N VAL A 48 -7.13 8.32 -0.31
CA VAL A 48 -6.44 7.27 0.46
C VAL A 48 -7.26 6.88 1.68
N LEU A 49 -7.84 7.87 2.37
CA LEU A 49 -8.72 7.64 3.52
C LEU A 49 -9.98 6.87 3.10
N LYS A 50 -10.64 7.30 2.03
CA LYS A 50 -11.81 6.61 1.47
C LYS A 50 -11.50 5.17 1.06
N ALA A 51 -10.39 4.95 0.35
CA ALA A 51 -9.98 3.60 -0.06
C ALA A 51 -9.70 2.70 1.15
N LEU A 52 -9.14 3.25 2.23
CA LEU A 52 -8.90 2.50 3.47
C LEU A 52 -10.20 2.16 4.20
N GLU A 53 -11.14 3.09 4.29
CA GLU A 53 -12.46 2.85 4.88
C GLU A 53 -13.22 1.74 4.13
N GLU A 54 -13.22 1.80 2.80
CA GLU A 54 -13.82 0.76 1.95
C GLU A 54 -13.11 -0.60 2.14
N ALA A 55 -11.78 -0.61 2.23
CA ALA A 55 -11.02 -1.83 2.48
C ALA A 55 -11.33 -2.43 3.86
N VAL A 56 -11.34 -1.63 4.93
CA VAL A 56 -11.67 -2.08 6.30
C VAL A 56 -13.09 -2.65 6.33
N SER A 57 -14.06 -1.96 5.73
CA SER A 57 -15.44 -2.42 5.66
C SER A 57 -15.55 -3.77 4.95
N THR A 58 -14.89 -3.92 3.80
CA THR A 58 -14.89 -5.15 3.00
C THR A 58 -14.25 -6.32 3.75
N ILE A 59 -13.10 -6.09 4.41
CA ILE A 59 -12.41 -7.13 5.17
C ILE A 59 -13.25 -7.58 6.37
N ARG A 60 -13.90 -6.65 7.08
CA ARG A 60 -14.80 -6.99 8.21
C ARG A 60 -16.01 -7.80 7.77
N ALA A 61 -16.64 -7.42 6.66
CA ALA A 61 -17.75 -8.19 6.10
C ALA A 61 -17.32 -9.60 5.70
N ALA A 62 -16.13 -9.76 5.11
CA ALA A 62 -15.56 -11.05 4.77
C ALA A 62 -15.23 -11.89 6.03
N GLU A 63 -14.65 -11.28 7.07
CA GLU A 63 -14.35 -11.95 8.34
C GLU A 63 -15.61 -12.48 9.01
N ALA A 64 -16.65 -11.64 9.14
CA ALA A 64 -17.92 -12.03 9.73
C ALA A 64 -18.59 -13.17 8.95
N THR A 65 -18.52 -13.13 7.63
CA THR A 65 -19.05 -14.18 6.76
C THR A 65 -18.28 -15.49 6.94
N ALA A 66 -16.95 -15.45 6.86
CA ALA A 66 -16.10 -16.63 7.03
C ALA A 66 -16.25 -17.24 8.44
N SER A 67 -16.33 -16.39 9.47
CA SER A 67 -16.56 -16.78 10.85
C SER A 67 -17.92 -17.46 11.01
N LYS A 68 -18.98 -16.89 10.45
CA LYS A 68 -20.33 -17.49 10.46
C LYS A 68 -20.36 -18.86 9.80
N TYR A 69 -19.71 -19.04 8.63
CA TYR A 69 -19.63 -20.35 7.98
C TYR A 69 -18.80 -21.33 8.79
N ASN A 70 -17.66 -20.90 9.34
CA ASN A 70 -16.84 -21.77 10.16
C ASN A 70 -17.58 -22.21 11.43
N MET A 71 -18.31 -21.31 12.10
CA MET A 71 -19.02 -21.63 13.33
C MET A 71 -20.27 -22.49 13.15
N ASN A 72 -20.95 -22.40 11.99
CA ASN A 72 -22.24 -23.07 11.79
C ASN A 72 -22.18 -24.28 10.84
N VAL A 73 -21.11 -24.43 10.05
CA VAL A 73 -21.02 -25.46 9.00
C VAL A 73 -19.76 -26.30 9.14
N TYR A 74 -18.58 -25.67 9.19
CA TYR A 74 -17.31 -26.38 9.03
C TYR A 74 -16.62 -26.75 10.35
N HIS A 75 -16.82 -25.96 11.39
CA HIS A 75 -16.26 -26.12 12.74
C HIS A 75 -14.73 -26.36 12.74
N GLU A 76 -14.00 -25.77 11.79
CA GLU A 76 -12.56 -25.93 11.71
C GLU A 76 -11.86 -25.13 12.82
N ARG A 77 -10.74 -25.66 13.31
CA ARG A 77 -9.91 -24.95 14.30
C ARG A 77 -9.32 -23.69 13.67
N VAL A 78 -9.58 -22.54 14.29
CA VAL A 78 -8.96 -21.26 13.93
C VAL A 78 -7.55 -21.22 14.54
N PRO A 79 -6.48 -21.15 13.74
CA PRO A 79 -5.12 -21.02 14.27
C PRO A 79 -4.91 -19.63 14.88
N PRO A 80 -4.07 -19.48 15.91
CA PRO A 80 -3.75 -18.18 16.47
C PRO A 80 -3.00 -17.31 15.46
N ILE A 81 -3.29 -16.01 15.43
CA ILE A 81 -2.75 -15.05 14.46
C ILE A 81 -1.21 -15.04 14.44
N SER A 82 -0.58 -15.21 15.60
CA SER A 82 0.89 -15.28 15.76
C SER A 82 1.55 -16.44 15.01
N THR A 83 0.80 -17.49 14.67
CA THR A 83 1.30 -18.66 13.93
C THR A 83 1.16 -18.51 12.42
N LEU A 84 0.51 -17.45 11.93
CA LEU A 84 0.35 -17.20 10.51
C LEU A 84 1.67 -16.71 9.90
N ALA A 85 2.23 -17.50 8.99
CA ALA A 85 3.36 -17.08 8.18
C ALA A 85 3.01 -15.82 7.37
N SER A 86 3.92 -14.84 7.37
CA SER A 86 3.82 -13.71 6.45
C SER A 86 4.08 -14.20 5.02
N PRO A 87 3.26 -13.82 4.03
CA PRO A 87 3.51 -14.21 2.64
C PRO A 87 4.83 -13.63 2.16
N ALA A 88 5.61 -14.41 1.40
CA ALA A 88 6.85 -13.95 0.81
C ALA A 88 6.56 -12.84 -0.22
N PRO A 89 7.24 -11.67 -0.13
CA PRO A 89 7.03 -10.60 -1.09
C PRO A 89 7.55 -11.04 -2.46
N LYS A 90 6.73 -10.87 -3.50
CA LYS A 90 7.13 -11.11 -4.89
C LYS A 90 7.27 -9.77 -5.61
N ALA A 91 8.50 -9.40 -5.98
CA ALA A 91 8.74 -8.22 -6.79
C ALA A 91 8.31 -8.49 -8.25
N ILE A 92 7.23 -7.83 -8.69
CA ILE A 92 6.68 -7.99 -10.04
C ILE A 92 7.19 -6.86 -10.97
N VAL A 93 7.57 -5.72 -10.41
CA VAL A 93 8.02 -4.55 -11.16
C VAL A 93 9.54 -4.48 -11.12
N LYS A 94 10.16 -4.35 -12.30
CA LYS A 94 11.58 -3.99 -12.45
C LYS A 94 11.65 -2.53 -12.89
N PRO A 95 12.58 -1.72 -12.34
CA PRO A 95 12.80 -0.38 -12.85
C PRO A 95 13.20 -0.46 -14.32
N MET A 96 12.54 0.34 -15.16
CA MET A 96 12.91 0.46 -16.55
C MET A 96 14.29 1.13 -16.64
N THR A 97 15.18 0.60 -17.47
CA THR A 97 16.47 1.26 -17.72
C THR A 97 16.20 2.63 -18.33
N PRO A 98 16.67 3.73 -17.71
CA PRO A 98 16.47 5.05 -18.29
C PRO A 98 17.21 5.09 -19.64
N THR A 99 16.48 5.36 -20.72
CA THR A 99 17.12 5.66 -22.00
C THR A 99 17.95 6.92 -21.79
N PRO A 100 19.28 6.88 -21.96
CA PRO A 100 20.06 8.12 -21.92
C PRO A 100 19.47 9.05 -22.97
N LEU A 101 19.13 10.27 -22.58
CA LEU A 101 18.82 11.34 -23.52
C LEU A 101 20.08 11.54 -24.36
N ALA A 102 20.17 10.85 -25.49
CA ALA A 102 21.19 11.11 -26.47
C ALA A 102 20.95 12.55 -26.92
N LEU A 103 21.81 13.46 -26.47
CA LEU A 103 21.95 14.77 -27.10
C LEU A 103 22.07 14.50 -28.60
N PRO A 104 21.26 15.15 -29.46
CA PRO A 104 21.45 15.01 -30.90
C PRO A 104 22.92 15.30 -31.17
N ALA A 105 23.57 14.40 -31.92
CA ALA A 105 24.98 14.53 -32.26
C ALA A 105 25.23 15.98 -32.68
N ALA A 106 26.21 16.64 -32.05
CA ALA A 106 26.57 18.00 -32.42
C ALA A 106 26.74 18.03 -33.93
N SER A 107 25.86 18.74 -34.63
CA SER A 107 25.99 18.95 -36.06
C SER A 107 27.30 19.72 -36.25
N ASN A 108 28.28 19.10 -36.90
CA ASN A 108 29.59 19.68 -37.20
C ASN A 108 29.53 20.85 -38.21
N ASP A 109 28.36 21.50 -38.38
CA ASP A 109 28.17 22.63 -39.30
C ASP A 109 28.53 23.99 -38.68
N TYR A 110 28.97 24.03 -37.41
CA TYR A 110 29.41 25.26 -36.76
C TYR A 110 30.90 25.53 -37.03
N SER A 111 31.25 25.80 -38.29
CA SER A 111 32.62 26.14 -38.67
C SER A 111 32.75 27.20 -39.76
N ASP A 112 31.82 28.16 -39.89
CA ASP A 112 32.05 29.32 -40.77
C ASP A 112 31.29 30.62 -40.40
N ALA A 113 31.29 31.02 -39.13
CA ALA A 113 30.70 32.30 -38.70
C ALA A 113 31.61 33.13 -37.77
N ALA A 114 32.93 33.06 -38.00
CA ALA A 114 33.89 33.94 -37.34
C ALA A 114 35.14 34.18 -38.21
N SER A 115 34.99 34.92 -39.33
CA SER A 115 35.99 35.88 -39.86
C SER A 115 35.71 36.25 -41.33
N ALA A 116 34.75 37.18 -41.55
CA ALA A 116 34.82 38.33 -42.48
C ALA A 116 33.48 39.06 -42.47
#